data_AF-A0A966K608-F1
#
_entry.id   AF-A0A966K608-F1
#
_cell.length_a   1.000
_cell.length_b   1.000
_cell.length_c   1.000
_cell.angle_alpha   90.00
_cell.angle_beta   90.00
_cell.angle_gamma   90.00
#
_symmetry.space_group_name_H-M   'P 1'
#
loop_
_entity.id
_entity.type
_entity.pdbx_description
1 polymer ?
#
loop_
_entity_poly.entity_id
_entity_poly.type
_entity_poly.pdbx_seq_one_letter_code
_entity_poly.pdbx_strand_id
1 'polypeptide(L)'
;MKKIGLFKFLLIIFLANIVESFFAPYLIKAFISFPITFLAYSLTIYNSSKNINPFAPLMIGFFVDLISDTPFGLNALLFCLMSYTINSYSNTFKLFSYIQICIFFSASAVFYVGFKYLFINLENFSYLVLLVSFI
;
A
#
# COMPACT_ATOMS: atom_id res chain seq x y z
N MET A 1 -8.06 7.38 -19.36
CA MET A 1 -9.11 7.57 -18.33
C MET A 1 -9.46 9.04 -18.22
N LYS A 2 -10.73 9.39 -17.95
CA LYS A 2 -11.13 10.72 -17.45
C LYS A 2 -10.21 11.07 -16.28
N LYS A 3 -9.67 12.31 -16.22
CA LYS A 3 -8.94 12.81 -15.04
C LYS A 3 -9.77 12.48 -13.79
N ILE A 4 -9.39 11.46 -13.02
CA ILE A 4 -9.95 11.29 -11.69
C ILE A 4 -9.43 12.49 -10.92
N GLY A 5 -10.34 13.38 -10.50
CA GLY A 5 -9.95 14.51 -9.67
C GLY A 5 -9.34 13.99 -8.37
N LEU A 6 -8.33 14.69 -7.86
CA LEU A 6 -7.62 14.33 -6.62
C LEU A 6 -8.61 14.05 -5.48
N PHE A 7 -9.67 14.85 -5.36
CA PHE A 7 -10.73 14.65 -4.36
C PHE A 7 -11.43 13.29 -4.50
N LYS A 8 -11.80 12.89 -5.72
CA LYS A 8 -12.45 11.60 -5.96
C LYS A 8 -11.50 10.44 -5.66
N PHE A 9 -10.22 10.61 -5.96
CA PHE A 9 -9.19 9.63 -5.65
C PHE A 9 -9.01 9.44 -4.13
N LEU A 10 -8.90 10.54 -3.37
CA LEU A 10 -8.83 10.49 -1.92
C LEU A 10 -10.07 9.85 -1.30
N LEU A 11 -11.26 10.16 -1.83
CA LEU A 11 -12.52 9.56 -1.39
C LEU A 11 -12.53 8.04 -1.63
N ILE A 12 -12.05 7.56 -2.79
CA ILE A 12 -11.94 6.11 -3.07
C ILE A 12 -11.01 5.44 -2.07
N ILE A 13 -9.85 6.03 -1.78
CA ILE A 13 -8.89 5.47 -0.81
C ILE A 13 -9.49 5.46 0.60
N PHE A 14 -10.16 6.53 0.99
CA PHE A 14 -10.80 6.62 2.29
C PHE A 14 -11.90 5.55 2.45
N LEU A 15 -12.73 5.35 1.43
CA LEU A 15 -13.73 4.27 1.42
C LEU A 15 -13.07 2.90 1.46
N ALA A 16 -11.98 2.68 0.72
CA ALA A 16 -11.23 1.44 0.76
C ALA A 16 -10.69 1.14 2.18
N ASN A 17 -10.23 2.15 2.91
CA ASN A 17 -9.75 2.01 4.29
C ASN A 17 -10.89 1.64 5.25
N ILE A 18 -12.06 2.27 5.10
CA ILE A 18 -13.24 1.91 5.91
C ILE A 18 -13.64 0.45 5.65
N VAL A 19 -13.66 0.03 4.38
CA VAL A 19 -13.97 -1.35 4.01
C VAL A 19 -12.93 -2.31 4.62
N GLU A 20 -11.64 -2.00 4.49
CA GLU A 20 -10.56 -2.80 5.07
C GLU A 20 -10.72 -2.93 6.60
N SER A 21 -10.94 -1.82 7.30
CA SER A 21 -11.13 -1.78 8.75
C SER A 21 -12.38 -2.54 9.20
N PHE A 22 -13.50 -2.43 8.48
CA PHE A 22 -14.73 -3.15 8.77
C PHE A 22 -14.55 -4.67 8.66
N PHE A 23 -13.79 -5.13 7.66
CA PHE A 23 -13.56 -6.54 7.43
C PHE A 23 -12.45 -7.13 8.31
N ALA A 24 -11.45 -6.33 8.70
CA ALA A 24 -10.31 -6.74 9.51
C ALA A 24 -10.66 -7.65 10.71
N PRO A 25 -11.60 -7.32 11.62
CA PRO A 25 -11.90 -8.16 12.79
C PRO A 25 -12.45 -9.56 12.42
N TYR A 26 -13.06 -9.70 11.25
CA TYR A 26 -13.55 -10.99 10.76
C TYR A 26 -12.42 -11.82 10.14
N LEU A 27 -11.54 -11.19 9.33
CA LEU A 27 -10.43 -11.89 8.67
C LEU A 27 -9.31 -12.29 9.63
N ILE A 28 -9.08 -11.53 10.70
CA ILE A 28 -8.08 -11.86 11.72
C ILE A 28 -8.38 -13.22 12.37
N LYS A 29 -9.66 -13.59 12.54
CA LYS A 29 -10.06 -14.91 13.08
C LYS A 29 -9.64 -16.08 12.18
N ALA A 30 -9.42 -15.82 10.89
CA ALA A 30 -8.95 -16.78 9.92
C ALA A 30 -7.45 -16.65 9.62
N PHE A 31 -6.70 -15.80 10.35
CA PHE A 31 -5.31 -15.45 10.09
C PHE A 31 -5.05 -14.87 8.70
N ILE A 32 -6.05 -14.16 8.14
CA ILE A 32 -5.93 -13.53 6.83
C ILE A 32 -5.81 -12.01 7.02
N SER A 33 -4.85 -11.40 6.32
CA SER A 33 -4.72 -9.95 6.20
C SER A 33 -4.87 -9.55 4.74
N PHE A 34 -5.86 -8.71 4.44
CA PHE A 34 -6.16 -8.32 3.06
C PHE A 34 -6.01 -6.80 2.88
N PRO A 35 -4.91 -6.32 2.25
CA PRO A 35 -4.60 -4.90 2.17
C PRO A 35 -5.35 -4.21 1.01
N ILE A 36 -6.65 -3.98 1.20
CA ILE A 36 -7.56 -3.41 0.17
C ILE A 36 -7.13 -2.00 -0.21
N THR A 37 -6.72 -1.18 0.76
CA THR A 37 -6.25 0.19 0.55
C THR A 37 -5.05 0.25 -0.39
N PHE A 38 -4.03 -0.56 -0.12
CA PHE A 38 -2.84 -0.70 -0.96
C PHE A 38 -3.20 -1.19 -2.37
N LEU A 39 -4.05 -2.22 -2.48
CA LEU A 39 -4.49 -2.75 -3.77
C LEU A 39 -5.27 -1.71 -4.59
N ALA A 40 -6.22 -1.01 -3.96
CA ALA A 40 -6.99 0.06 -4.60
C ALA A 40 -6.09 1.18 -5.13
N TYR A 41 -5.15 1.64 -4.29
CA TYR A 41 -4.15 2.62 -4.69
C TYR A 41 -3.32 2.12 -5.89
N SER A 42 -2.74 0.92 -5.78
CA SER A 42 -1.87 0.38 -6.82
C SER A 42 -2.58 0.19 -8.18
N LEU A 43 -3.86 -0.22 -8.15
CA LEU A 43 -4.69 -0.39 -9.34
C LEU A 43 -5.06 0.95 -9.98
N THR A 44 -5.31 1.99 -9.19
CA THR A 44 -5.57 3.34 -9.72
C THR A 44 -4.34 3.93 -10.42
N ILE A 45 -3.14 3.66 -9.92
CA ILE A 45 -1.89 4.09 -10.55
C ILE A 45 -1.60 3.31 -11.82
N TYR A 46 -1.77 1.99 -11.79
CA TYR A 46 -1.59 1.16 -12.97
C TYR A 46 -2.49 1.56 -14.14
N ASN A 47 -3.73 1.95 -13.86
CA ASN A 47 -4.64 2.42 -14.90
C ASN A 47 -4.33 3.87 -15.36
N SER A 48 -3.53 4.63 -14.59
CA SER A 48 -3.13 5.99 -14.97
C SER A 48 -2.32 5.99 -16.26
N SER A 49 -2.71 6.86 -17.19
CA SER A 49 -1.97 7.03 -18.45
C SER A 49 -0.74 7.93 -18.31
N LYS A 50 -0.52 8.53 -17.13
CA LYS A 50 0.57 9.48 -16.88
C LYS A 50 1.43 9.00 -15.73
N ASN A 51 2.74 9.18 -15.89
CA ASN A 51 3.69 8.99 -14.82
C ASN A 51 3.37 9.96 -13.68
N ILE A 52 3.30 9.40 -12.48
CA ILE A 52 2.97 10.16 -11.28
C ILE A 52 4.28 10.66 -10.65
N ASN A 53 4.34 11.94 -10.29
CA ASN A 53 5.47 12.51 -9.55
C ASN A 53 5.57 11.84 -8.16
N PRO A 54 6.76 11.38 -7.72
CA PRO A 54 6.99 10.78 -6.39
C PRO A 54 6.41 11.55 -5.19
N PHE A 55 6.23 12.87 -5.30
CA PHE A 55 5.64 13.66 -4.23
C PHE A 55 4.16 13.32 -3.94
N ALA A 56 3.39 12.96 -4.98
CA ALA A 56 1.98 12.60 -4.80
C ALA A 56 1.78 11.29 -4.02
N PRO A 57 2.43 10.16 -4.38
CA PRO A 57 2.45 8.92 -3.59
C PRO A 57 2.79 9.14 -2.13
N LEU A 58 3.80 9.97 -1.87
CA LEU A 58 4.28 10.26 -0.52
C LEU A 58 3.22 10.96 0.32
N MET A 59 2.58 12.01 -0.21
CA MET A 59 1.51 12.73 0.48
C MET A 59 0.25 11.88 0.67
N ILE A 60 -0.10 11.07 -0.33
CA ILE A 60 -1.23 10.14 -0.23
C ILE A 60 -0.93 9.06 0.82
N GLY A 61 0.29 8.54 0.86
CA GLY A 61 0.66 7.53 1.84
C GLY A 61 0.65 8.07 3.26
N PHE A 62 1.16 9.29 3.50
CA PHE A 62 1.00 9.94 4.81
C PHE A 62 -0.46 10.19 5.17
N PHE A 63 -1.30 10.54 4.21
CA PHE A 63 -2.74 10.65 4.45
C PHE A 63 -3.34 9.31 4.88
N VAL A 64 -2.96 8.19 4.23
CA VAL A 64 -3.39 6.86 4.63
C VAL A 64 -2.89 6.51 6.02
N ASP A 65 -1.61 6.74 6.31
CA ASP A 65 -1.01 6.49 7.64
C ASP A 65 -1.75 7.23 8.78
N LEU A 66 -2.37 8.39 8.51
CA LEU A 66 -3.16 9.13 9.51
C LEU A 66 -4.57 8.57 9.74
N ILE A 67 -5.14 7.88 8.75
CA ILE A 67 -6.51 7.34 8.83
C ILE A 67 -6.52 5.84 9.13
N SER A 68 -5.39 5.14 8.99
CA SER A 68 -5.27 3.71 9.27
C SER A 68 -4.42 3.45 10.51
N ASP A 69 -4.75 2.38 11.23
CA ASP A 69 -3.95 1.87 12.36
C ASP A 69 -2.69 1.15 11.84
N THR A 70 -1.81 1.89 11.17
CA THR A 70 -0.54 1.41 10.61
C THR A 70 0.63 2.27 11.08
N PRO A 71 1.85 1.71 11.16
CA PRO A 71 3.04 2.47 11.53
C PRO A 71 3.23 3.68 10.62
N PHE A 72 3.55 4.83 11.21
CA PHE A 72 3.69 6.08 10.47
C PHE A 72 4.82 6.00 9.44
N GLY A 73 4.54 6.35 8.20
CA GLY A 73 5.50 6.31 7.08
C GLY A 73 5.53 4.97 6.32
N LEU A 74 4.83 3.92 6.79
CA LEU A 74 4.77 2.63 6.11
C LEU A 74 4.07 2.76 4.75
N ASN A 75 2.87 3.35 4.71
CA ASN A 75 2.15 3.52 3.46
C ASN A 75 2.86 4.52 2.56
N ALA A 76 3.43 5.61 3.11
CA ALA A 76 4.23 6.57 2.34
C ALA A 76 5.38 5.91 1.58
N LEU A 77 6.13 5.02 2.23
CA LEU A 77 7.24 4.30 1.62
C LEU A 77 6.74 3.31 0.56
N LEU A 78 5.76 2.46 0.91
CA LEU A 78 5.29 1.39 0.02
C LEU A 78 4.53 1.95 -1.21
N PHE A 79 3.80 3.05 -1.05
CA PHE A 79 3.13 3.72 -2.17
C PHE A 79 4.13 4.38 -3.13
N CYS A 80 5.20 4.98 -2.59
CA CYS A 80 6.31 5.49 -3.41
C CYS A 80 6.99 4.37 -4.21
N LEU A 81 7.34 3.25 -3.57
CA LEU A 81 7.94 2.10 -4.24
C LEU A 81 7.02 1.54 -5.33
N MET A 82 5.74 1.35 -5.01
CA MET A 82 4.77 0.84 -5.98
C MET A 82 4.61 1.78 -7.17
N SER A 83 4.50 3.08 -6.93
CA SER A 83 4.40 4.08 -7.99
C SER A 83 5.64 4.12 -8.86
N TYR A 84 6.82 4.01 -8.26
CA TYR A 84 8.09 3.96 -8.98
C TYR A 84 8.17 2.73 -9.89
N THR A 85 7.84 1.55 -9.37
CA THR A 85 7.85 0.31 -10.18
C THR A 85 6.85 0.37 -11.33
N ILE A 86 5.62 0.82 -11.10
CA ILE A 86 4.62 0.98 -12.16
C ILE A 86 5.07 2.00 -13.21
N ASN A 87 5.59 3.16 -12.80
CA ASN A 87 6.05 4.18 -13.72
C ASN A 87 7.22 3.68 -14.59
N SER A 88 8.20 3.00 -13.97
CA SER A 88 9.39 2.46 -14.65
C SER A 88 9.03 1.41 -15.70
N TYR A 89 8.06 0.53 -15.39
CA TYR A 89 7.63 -0.55 -16.27
C TYR A 89 6.29 -0.29 -16.98
N SER A 90 5.87 0.98 -17.09
CA SER A 90 4.54 1.37 -17.61
C SER A 90 4.24 0.86 -19.03
N ASN A 91 5.26 0.71 -19.88
CA ASN A 91 5.12 0.14 -21.21
C ASN A 91 5.07 -1.40 -21.18
N THR A 92 5.87 -2.03 -20.33
CA THR A 92 5.89 -3.49 -20.15
C THR A 92 4.56 -3.99 -19.59
N PHE A 93 3.99 -3.27 -18.63
CA PHE A 93 2.69 -3.58 -18.03
C PHE A 93 1.53 -3.60 -19.03
N LYS A 94 1.60 -2.82 -20.12
CA LYS A 94 0.59 -2.83 -21.19
C LYS A 94 0.68 -4.07 -22.10
N LEU A 95 1.84 -4.72 -22.14
CA LEU A 95 2.07 -5.93 -22.94
C LEU A 95 1.69 -7.20 -22.19
N PHE A 96 1.60 -7.13 -20.86
CA PHE A 96 1.28 -8.28 -20.03
C PHE A 96 -0.19 -8.67 -20.11
N SER A 97 -0.41 -9.98 -20.00
CA SER A 97 -1.75 -10.54 -19.87
C SER A 97 -2.36 -10.18 -18.51
N TYR A 98 -3.69 -10.13 -18.44
CA TYR A 98 -4.40 -9.85 -17.19
C TYR A 98 -4.02 -10.80 -16.05
N ILE A 99 -3.73 -12.07 -16.35
CA ILE A 99 -3.29 -13.04 -15.32
C ILE A 99 -1.91 -12.69 -14.74
N GLN A 100 -0.95 -12.28 -15.57
CA GLN A 100 0.37 -11.84 -15.10
C GLN A 100 0.27 -10.60 -14.23
N ILE A 101 -0.62 -9.67 -14.60
CA ILE A 101 -0.89 -8.46 -13.81
C ILE A 101 -1.50 -8.82 -12.45
N CYS A 102 -2.48 -9.75 -12.41
CA CYS A 102 -3.06 -10.23 -11.16
C CYS A 102 -2.01 -10.90 -10.24
N ILE A 103 -1.13 -11.73 -10.81
CA ILE A 103 -0.04 -12.38 -10.04
C ILE A 103 0.89 -11.31 -9.46
N PHE A 104 1.25 -10.30 -10.24
CA PHE A 104 2.09 -9.19 -9.78
C PHE A 104 1.46 -8.41 -8.61
N PHE A 105 0.19 -8.03 -8.71
CA PHE A 105 -0.51 -7.34 -7.61
C PHE A 105 -0.73 -8.22 -6.39
N SER A 106 -0.93 -9.52 -6.58
CA SER A 106 -1.00 -10.47 -5.47
C SER A 106 0.34 -10.57 -4.74
N ALA A 107 1.44 -10.69 -5.47
CA ALA A 107 2.79 -10.72 -4.89
C ALA A 107 3.12 -9.41 -4.15
N SER A 108 2.76 -8.25 -4.71
CA SER A 108 2.99 -6.97 -4.05
C SER A 108 2.13 -6.78 -2.79
N ALA A 109 0.90 -7.31 -2.76
CA ALA A 109 0.07 -7.32 -1.56
C ALA A 109 0.68 -8.21 -0.45
N VAL A 110 1.22 -9.38 -0.79
CA VAL A 110 1.95 -10.23 0.16
C VAL A 110 3.19 -9.49 0.70
N PHE A 111 3.93 -8.80 -0.17
CA PHE A 111 5.07 -7.98 0.23
C PHE A 111 4.66 -6.86 1.20
N TYR A 112 3.58 -6.14 0.92
CA TYR A 112 3.03 -5.10 1.80
C TYR A 112 2.70 -5.65 3.19
N VAL A 113 2.00 -6.79 3.25
CA VAL A 113 1.65 -7.47 4.50
C VAL A 113 2.89 -7.88 5.28
N GLY A 114 3.88 -8.48 4.62
CA GLY A 114 5.14 -8.88 5.26
C GLY A 114 5.88 -7.69 5.88
N PHE A 115 5.93 -6.56 5.16
CA PHE A 115 6.50 -5.31 5.67
C PHE A 115 5.72 -4.76 6.86
N LYS A 116 4.37 -4.74 6.78
CA LYS A 116 3.51 -4.31 7.89
C LYS A 116 3.81 -5.09 9.17
N TYR A 117 3.91 -6.42 9.08
CA TYR A 117 4.22 -7.24 10.25
C TYR A 117 5.64 -7.05 10.77
N LEU A 118 6.62 -6.77 9.90
CA LEU A 118 7.99 -6.47 10.31
C LEU A 118 8.04 -5.23 11.21
N PHE A 119 7.34 -4.16 10.84
CA PHE A 119 7.28 -2.93 11.63
C PHE A 119 6.44 -3.06 12.90
N ILE A 120 5.29 -3.74 12.86
CA ILE A 120 4.48 -3.98 14.06
C ILE A 120 5.25 -4.81 15.09
N ASN A 121 6.02 -5.81 14.64
CA ASN A 121 6.85 -6.60 15.55
C ASN A 121 7.99 -5.78 16.17
N LEU A 122 8.58 -4.82 15.43
CA LEU A 122 9.56 -3.87 15.97
C LEU A 122 8.98 -2.98 17.08
N GLU A 123 7.74 -2.51 16.94
CA GLU A 123 7.07 -1.72 17.99
C GLU A 123 6.84 -2.52 19.28
N ASN A 124 6.68 -3.84 19.18
CA ASN A 124 6.52 -4.73 20.34
C ASN A 124 7.84 -5.02 21.08
N PHE A 125 8.99 -4.66 20.51
CA PHE A 125 10.26 -4.74 21.23
C PHE A 125 10.56 -3.41 21.93
N SER A 126 11.04 -3.49 23.17
CA SER A 126 11.65 -2.34 23.81
C SER A 126 12.89 -1.94 23.01
N TYR A 127 12.84 -0.79 22.34
CA TYR A 127 13.97 -0.23 21.59
C TYR A 127 15.24 -0.12 22.47
N LEU A 128 15.06 0.06 23.78
CA LEU A 128 16.14 0.07 24.75
C LEU A 128 16.80 -1.31 24.90
N VAL A 129 16.02 -2.40 24.91
CA VAL A 129 16.54 -3.78 24.93
C VAL A 129 17.26 -4.12 23.63
N LEU A 130 16.72 -3.69 22.49
CA LEU A 130 17.36 -3.86 21.17
C LEU A 130 18.74 -3.16 21.13
N LEU A 131 18.83 -1.92 21.61
CA LEU A 131 20.07 -1.15 21.62
C LEU A 131 21.12 -1.73 22.60
N VAL A 132 20.68 -2.23 23.76
CA VAL A 132 21.56 -2.93 24.72
C VAL A 132 22.01 -4.30 24.19
N SER A 133 21.19 -5.00 23.40
CA SER A 133 21.57 -6.30 22.83
C SER A 133 22.65 -6.24 21.74
N PHE A 134 22.91 -5.05 21.19
CA PHE A 134 23.99 -4.79 20.22
C PHE A 134 25.33 -4.41 20.88
N ILE A 135 25.38 -4.29 22.21
CA ILE A 135 26.59 -4.07 23.03
C ILE A 135 27.00 -5.39 23.66
#